data_AF-A0A349NDG5-F1
#
_entry.id   AF-A0A349NDG5-F1
#
_cell.length_a   1.000
_cell.length_b   1.000
_cell.length_c   1.000
_cell.angle_alpha   90.00
_cell.angle_beta   90.00
_cell.angle_gamma   90.00
#
_symmetry.space_group_name_H-M   'P 1'
#
loop_
_entity.id
_entity.type
_entity.pdbx_description
1 polymer ?
#
loop_
_entity_poly.entity_id
_entity_poly.type
_entity_poly.pdbx_seq_one_letter_code
_entity_poly.pdbx_strand_id
1 'polypeptide(L)'
;MYKKLFGIALLAHILVFAFIGLRQGTEPATANGSENLDTPAHPFSRSKAESEVEEDDLLEEIEPKLELAVVEEFPDTASEVLPGNIRTDDLTSGFLYDFSNQRLLWEKDSTKPVRIASMTKMMTALLAFEDEESKSDLSMDTVIQV
;
A
#
# COMPACT_ATOMS: atom_id res chain seq x y z
N MET A 1 -34.51 21.46 -32.06
CA MET A 1 -35.27 20.41 -31.34
C MET A 1 -34.45 19.55 -30.38
N TYR A 2 -33.11 19.71 -30.28
CA TYR A 2 -32.26 18.83 -29.45
C TYR A 2 -32.21 19.15 -27.94
N LYS A 3 -32.51 20.39 -27.53
CA LYS A 3 -32.49 20.76 -26.10
C LYS A 3 -33.59 20.07 -25.28
N LYS A 4 -34.73 19.79 -25.91
CA LYS A 4 -35.83 19.05 -25.26
C LYS A 4 -35.51 17.56 -25.11
N LEU A 5 -34.85 16.97 -26.11
CA LEU A 5 -34.43 15.56 -26.08
C LEU A 5 -33.34 15.32 -25.03
N PHE A 6 -32.38 16.23 -24.89
CA PHE A 6 -31.36 16.14 -23.84
C PHE A 6 -31.96 16.22 -22.44
N GLY A 7 -32.91 17.12 -22.22
CA GLY A 7 -33.62 17.23 -20.93
C GLY A 7 -34.37 15.95 -20.56
N ILE A 8 -35.03 15.31 -21.53
CA ILE A 8 -35.74 14.04 -21.32
C ILE A 8 -34.76 12.91 -21.02
N ALA A 9 -33.63 12.83 -21.72
CA ALA A 9 -32.61 11.81 -21.48
C ALA A 9 -31.96 11.95 -20.08
N LEU A 10 -31.70 13.19 -19.64
CA LEU A 10 -31.18 13.45 -18.30
C LEU A 10 -32.18 13.04 -17.21
N LEU A 11 -33.46 13.39 -17.39
CA LEU A 11 -34.53 13.03 -16.46
C LEU A 11 -34.72 11.51 -16.36
N ALA A 12 -34.60 10.80 -17.49
CA ALA A 12 -34.66 9.34 -17.52
C ALA A 12 -33.50 8.71 -16.73
N HIS A 13 -32.28 9.23 -16.86
CA HIS A 13 -31.14 8.71 -16.08
C HIS A 13 -31.30 8.97 -14.59
N ILE A 14 -31.77 10.16 -14.19
CA ILE A 14 -32.04 10.48 -12.78
C ILE A 14 -33.13 9.55 -12.22
N LEU A 15 -34.18 9.26 -12.98
CA LEU A 15 -35.24 8.32 -12.57
C LEU A 15 -34.71 6.89 -12.42
N VAL A 16 -33.83 6.43 -13.31
CA VAL A 16 -33.21 5.10 -13.21
C VAL A 16 -32.28 5.02 -11.99
N PHE A 17 -31.45 6.04 -11.75
CA PHE A 17 -30.59 6.10 -10.56
C PHE A 17 -31.40 6.21 -9.27
N ALA A 18 -32.50 6.97 -9.25
CA ALA A 18 -33.41 7.03 -8.11
C ALA A 18 -34.12 5.68 -7.88
N PHE A 19 -34.54 4.99 -8.94
CA PHE A 19 -35.19 3.69 -8.83
C PHE A 19 -34.24 2.59 -8.34
N ILE A 20 -32.97 2.63 -8.76
CA ILE A 20 -31.93 1.71 -8.29
C ILE A 20 -31.49 2.06 -6.86
N GLY A 21 -31.34 3.35 -6.55
CA GLY A 21 -30.92 3.84 -5.23
C GLY A 21 -31.98 3.69 -4.13
N LEU A 22 -33.27 3.76 -4.47
CA LEU A 22 -34.39 3.63 -3.51
C LEU A 22 -34.87 2.18 -3.30
N ARG A 23 -34.30 1.19 -4.00
CA ARG A 23 -34.62 -0.24 -3.78
C ARG A 23 -33.76 -0.93 -2.73
N GLN A 24 -32.77 -0.25 -2.14
CA GLN A 24 -32.11 -0.75 -0.93
C GLN A 24 -32.93 -0.36 0.30
N GLY A 25 -33.82 -1.27 0.70
CA GLY A 25 -34.43 -1.25 2.04
C GLY A 25 -35.93 -1.05 2.03
N THR A 26 -36.67 -2.15 1.89
CA THR A 26 -38.03 -2.25 2.45
C THR A 26 -38.27 -3.70 2.80
N GLU A 27 -38.11 -4.05 4.09
CA GLU A 27 -39.14 -4.67 4.94
C GLU A 27 -38.68 -4.78 6.41
N PRO A 28 -39.61 -4.90 7.39
CA PRO A 28 -39.50 -4.23 8.69
C PRO A 28 -39.40 -5.14 9.93
N ALA A 29 -38.83 -4.54 10.98
CA ALA A 29 -39.12 -4.64 12.42
C ALA A 29 -39.33 -6.02 13.10
N THR A 30 -38.39 -6.37 13.99
CA THR A 30 -38.69 -6.78 15.38
C THR A 30 -37.55 -6.39 16.32
N ALA A 31 -37.94 -5.98 17.53
CA ALA A 31 -37.13 -5.33 18.54
C ALA A 31 -36.36 -6.30 19.45
N ASN A 32 -35.25 -5.83 20.02
CA ASN A 32 -34.85 -5.88 21.45
C ASN A 32 -33.35 -6.18 21.67
N GLY A 33 -32.73 -5.40 22.57
CA GLY A 33 -31.45 -5.70 23.24
C GLY A 33 -30.23 -5.14 22.50
N SER A 34 -29.70 -4.00 22.90
CA SER A 34 -28.63 -3.83 23.90
C SER A 34 -27.24 -4.20 23.37
N GLU A 35 -26.35 -3.21 23.44
CA GLU A 35 -24.88 -3.28 23.47
C GLU A 35 -24.06 -3.15 22.17
N ASN A 36 -23.35 -2.01 22.16
CA ASN A 36 -22.02 -1.71 21.60
C ASN A 36 -21.81 -1.64 20.08
N LEU A 37 -21.21 -0.50 19.71
CA LEU A 37 -20.74 -0.13 18.38
C LEU A 37 -19.56 -1.00 17.96
N ASP A 38 -19.72 -1.68 16.81
CA ASP A 38 -18.70 -2.30 15.95
C ASP A 38 -19.49 -2.63 14.66
N THR A 39 -19.15 -2.29 13.41
CA THR A 39 -17.96 -2.51 12.55
C THR A 39 -18.42 -2.16 11.11
N PRO A 40 -17.57 -1.98 10.07
CA PRO A 40 -17.97 -2.31 8.70
C PRO A 40 -17.33 -3.63 8.26
N ALA A 41 -18.19 -4.64 8.12
CA ALA A 41 -17.84 -5.99 7.71
C ALA A 41 -17.44 -6.08 6.23
N HIS A 42 -16.41 -6.88 5.95
CA HIS A 42 -16.13 -7.45 4.64
C HIS A 42 -17.19 -8.52 4.28
N PRO A 43 -17.61 -8.63 3.00
CA PRO A 43 -18.61 -9.60 2.59
C PRO A 43 -17.92 -10.86 2.06
N PHE A 44 -17.95 -11.98 2.78
CA PHE A 44 -17.88 -13.31 2.18
C PHE A 44 -18.37 -14.35 3.19
N SER A 45 -19.69 -14.57 3.24
CA SER A 45 -20.22 -15.82 3.78
C SER A 45 -20.06 -16.91 2.72
N ARG A 46 -19.18 -17.88 2.97
CA ARG A 46 -19.15 -19.14 2.24
C ARG A 46 -19.50 -20.28 3.18
N SER A 47 -20.48 -21.05 2.75
CA SER A 47 -21.02 -22.27 3.32
C SER A 47 -19.94 -23.32 3.60
N LYS A 48 -20.08 -23.96 4.76
CA LYS A 48 -19.43 -25.18 5.22
C LYS A 48 -19.56 -26.32 4.19
N ALA A 49 -18.43 -26.79 3.68
CA ALA A 49 -18.24 -28.14 3.16
C ALA A 49 -16.77 -28.52 3.39
N GLU A 50 -16.58 -29.63 4.09
CA GLU A 50 -15.30 -30.27 4.36
C GLU A 50 -14.68 -30.78 3.06
N SER A 51 -13.44 -30.39 2.75
CA SER A 51 -12.49 -31.21 2.00
C SER A 51 -11.09 -30.59 2.08
N GLU A 52 -10.18 -31.33 2.68
CA GLU A 52 -8.73 -31.41 2.41
C GLU A 52 -8.12 -30.22 1.66
N VAL A 53 -7.32 -29.40 2.38
CA VAL A 53 -6.50 -28.35 1.78
C VAL A 53 -5.04 -28.66 2.05
N GLU A 54 -4.33 -28.79 0.94
CA GLU A 54 -2.91 -29.06 0.75
C GLU A 54 -2.01 -28.06 1.51
N GLU A 55 -0.84 -28.54 1.93
CA GLU A 55 0.14 -27.86 2.79
C GLU A 55 0.89 -26.70 2.13
N ASP A 56 0.30 -25.99 1.16
CA ASP A 56 1.05 -25.13 0.22
C ASP A 56 0.70 -23.64 0.27
N ASP A 57 0.01 -23.16 1.31
CA ASP A 57 -0.41 -21.75 1.41
C ASP A 57 -0.14 -21.11 2.79
N LEU A 58 0.98 -21.49 3.42
CA LEU A 58 1.52 -20.80 4.60
C LEU A 58 2.60 -19.81 4.19
N LEU A 59 2.19 -18.69 3.58
CA LEU A 59 3.03 -17.48 3.61
C LEU A 59 2.94 -16.89 5.01
N GLU A 60 3.93 -17.21 5.86
CA GLU A 60 4.10 -16.55 7.14
C GLU A 60 4.50 -15.09 6.91
N GLU A 61 3.74 -14.17 7.49
CA GLU A 61 4.10 -12.76 7.54
C GLU A 61 5.34 -12.61 8.43
N ILE A 62 6.51 -12.51 7.80
CA ILE A 62 7.76 -12.23 8.50
C ILE A 62 7.71 -10.76 8.91
N GLU A 63 7.34 -10.50 10.16
CA GLU A 63 7.55 -9.17 10.76
C GLU A 63 9.06 -8.86 10.70
N PRO A 64 9.48 -7.74 10.09
CA PRO A 64 10.89 -7.40 10.02
C PRO A 64 11.40 -7.17 11.43
N LYS A 65 12.14 -8.14 11.95
CA LYS A 65 12.86 -8.01 13.22
C LYS A 65 14.03 -7.08 12.99
N LEU A 66 13.78 -5.79 13.16
CA LEU A 66 14.83 -4.78 13.24
C LEU A 66 15.64 -5.09 14.52
N GLU A 67 16.76 -5.79 14.37
CA GLU A 67 17.76 -5.81 15.42
C GLU A 67 18.15 -4.36 15.68
N LEU A 68 17.82 -3.88 16.88
CA LEU A 68 18.16 -2.55 17.36
C LEU A 68 19.67 -2.39 17.23
N ALA A 69 20.10 -1.74 16.14
CA ALA A 69 21.47 -1.35 15.95
C ALA A 69 21.90 -0.58 17.20
N VAL A 70 23.01 -1.01 17.80
CA VAL A 70 23.60 -0.34 18.95
C VAL A 70 23.81 1.11 18.55
N VAL A 71 23.03 2.01 19.16
CA VAL A 71 23.19 3.45 18.99
C VAL A 71 24.49 3.82 19.69
N GLU A 72 25.60 3.88 18.95
CA GLU A 72 26.77 4.62 19.42
C GLU A 72 26.39 6.10 19.45
N GLU A 73 26.26 6.64 20.67
CA GLU A 73 26.10 8.07 20.90
C GLU A 73 27.40 8.78 20.53
N PHE A 74 27.36 9.50 19.40
CA PHE A 74 28.41 10.41 18.97
C PHE A 74 28.04 11.85 19.29
N PRO A 75 29.02 12.74 19.53
CA PRO A 75 28.75 14.11 19.97
C PRO A 75 27.86 14.88 19.00
N ASP A 76 26.81 15.51 19.54
CA ASP A 76 25.73 16.35 18.96
C ASP A 76 26.15 17.53 18.04
N THR A 77 27.38 17.54 17.53
CA THR A 77 27.96 18.71 16.86
C THR A 77 28.18 18.53 15.36
N ALA A 78 27.92 17.36 14.79
CA ALA A 78 27.96 17.14 13.35
C ALA A 78 26.57 17.44 12.72
N SER A 79 26.22 18.72 12.71
CA SER A 79 25.16 19.37 11.92
C SER A 79 24.09 18.44 11.32
N GLU A 80 22.90 18.49 11.92
CA GLU A 80 21.58 18.14 11.35
C GLU A 80 21.22 19.00 10.11
N VAL A 81 22.20 19.39 9.31
CA VAL A 81 22.06 20.39 8.26
C VAL A 81 22.42 19.74 6.94
N LEU A 82 21.40 19.50 6.13
CA LEU A 82 21.59 19.12 4.74
C LEU A 82 22.52 20.12 4.04
N PRO A 83 23.33 19.66 3.07
CA PRO A 83 24.05 20.55 2.17
C PRO A 83 23.14 21.70 1.70
N GLY A 84 23.61 22.95 1.82
CA GLY A 84 22.75 24.14 1.63
C GLY A 84 22.15 24.30 0.22
N ASN A 85 22.54 23.46 -0.74
CA ASN A 85 21.93 23.34 -2.06
C ASN A 85 20.64 22.48 -2.08
N ILE A 86 20.32 21.78 -0.99
CA ILE A 86 19.12 20.94 -0.90
C ILE A 86 18.00 21.77 -0.31
N ARG A 87 16.97 22.04 -1.12
CA ARG A 87 15.75 22.72 -0.69
C ARG A 87 14.77 21.70 -0.11
N THR A 88 14.41 21.86 1.16
CA THR A 88 13.55 20.91 1.88
C THR A 88 12.09 21.34 1.98
N ASP A 89 11.79 22.60 1.67
CA ASP A 89 10.46 23.19 1.83
C ASP A 89 9.39 22.42 1.04
N ASP A 90 9.74 22.01 -0.19
CA ASP A 90 8.84 21.33 -1.12
C ASP A 90 8.82 19.79 -0.95
N LEU A 91 9.67 19.23 -0.08
CA LEU A 91 9.74 17.78 0.15
C LEU A 91 8.59 17.31 1.05
N THR A 92 7.88 16.26 0.64
CA THR A 92 6.83 15.64 1.47
C THR A 92 7.37 14.64 2.48
N SER A 93 8.45 13.94 2.13
CA SER A 93 9.17 12.98 2.98
C SER A 93 10.58 12.80 2.42
N GLY A 94 11.55 12.44 3.27
CA GLY A 94 12.90 12.11 2.86
C GLY A 94 13.82 11.84 4.04
N PHE A 95 14.98 11.25 3.75
CA PHE A 95 16.05 11.06 4.71
C PHE A 95 17.42 11.11 4.01
N LEU A 96 18.46 11.42 4.77
CA LEU A 96 19.85 11.34 4.34
C LEU A 96 20.59 10.42 5.30
N TYR A 97 21.14 9.34 4.76
CA TYR A 97 21.85 8.32 5.53
C TYR A 97 23.32 8.25 5.10
N ASP A 98 24.21 8.26 6.08
CA ASP A 98 25.64 8.02 5.93
C ASP A 98 25.91 6.54 6.11
N PHE A 99 26.04 5.82 4.99
CA PHE A 99 26.23 4.36 5.00
C PHE A 99 27.55 3.93 5.64
N SER A 100 28.63 4.70 5.45
CA SER A 100 29.95 4.36 5.97
C SER A 100 29.99 4.39 7.50
N ASN A 101 29.28 5.35 8.11
CA ASN A 101 29.20 5.49 9.56
C ASN A 101 27.87 4.99 10.15
N GLN A 102 27.06 4.31 9.33
CA GLN A 102 25.74 3.77 9.67
C GLN A 102 24.81 4.73 10.44
N ARG A 103 24.81 6.02 10.07
CA ARG A 103 24.07 7.06 10.81
C ARG A 103 23.10 7.85 9.93
N LEU A 104 21.99 8.27 10.53
CA LEU A 104 21.04 9.20 9.92
C LEU A 104 21.55 10.64 10.12
N LEU A 105 21.69 11.39 9.04
CA LEU A 105 22.16 12.78 9.06
C LEU A 105 21.01 13.79 9.04
N TRP A 106 19.89 13.42 8.41
CA TRP A 106 18.71 14.26 8.28
C TRP A 106 17.49 13.43 7.95
N GLU A 107 16.32 13.83 8.43
CA GLU A 107 15.05 13.26 8.03
C GLU A 107 13.91 14.28 8.03
N LYS A 108 12.86 13.95 7.27
CA LYS A 108 11.56 14.60 7.27
C LYS A 108 10.51 13.55 6.97
N ASP A 109 9.62 13.25 7.92
CA ASP A 109 8.53 12.29 7.77
C ASP A 109 8.97 10.95 7.12
N SER A 110 10.14 10.43 7.51
CA SER A 110 10.81 9.28 6.86
C SER A 110 10.03 7.97 6.98
N THR A 111 9.25 7.81 8.05
CA THR A 111 8.43 6.61 8.35
C THR A 111 7.06 6.63 7.66
N LYS A 112 6.69 7.76 7.05
CA LYS A 112 5.38 7.93 6.40
C LYS A 112 5.31 7.11 5.12
N PRO A 113 4.33 6.22 4.95
CA PRO A 113 4.11 5.53 3.68
C PRO A 113 3.79 6.53 2.56
N VAL A 114 4.54 6.48 1.47
CA VAL A 114 4.37 7.37 0.31
C VAL A 114 4.40 6.59 -1.00
N ARG A 115 3.81 7.17 -2.06
CA ARG A 115 3.95 6.63 -3.42
C ARG A 115 5.36 6.91 -3.92
N ILE A 116 6.15 5.85 -4.13
CA ILE A 116 7.57 5.94 -4.48
C ILE A 116 7.83 5.92 -6.00
N ALA A 117 6.77 5.83 -6.82
CA ALA A 117 6.83 5.81 -8.28
C ALA A 117 7.88 4.81 -8.82
N SER A 118 8.82 5.25 -9.65
CA SER A 118 9.82 4.36 -10.26
C SER A 118 10.84 3.78 -9.26
N MET A 119 10.88 4.21 -8.00
CA MET A 119 11.77 3.57 -7.01
C MET A 119 11.39 2.12 -6.71
N THR A 120 10.16 1.69 -7.02
CA THR A 120 9.78 0.26 -6.99
C THR A 120 10.74 -0.61 -7.80
N LYS A 121 11.34 -0.07 -8.88
CA LYS A 121 12.31 -0.78 -9.70
C LYS A 121 13.59 -1.15 -8.95
N MET A 122 13.93 -0.44 -7.86
CA MET A 122 15.10 -0.77 -7.04
C MET A 122 14.93 -2.14 -6.38
N MET A 123 13.75 -2.44 -5.85
CA MET A 123 13.44 -3.76 -5.28
C MET A 123 13.42 -4.83 -6.38
N THR A 124 12.82 -4.53 -7.54
CA THR A 124 12.82 -5.46 -8.68
C THR A 124 14.24 -5.78 -9.17
N ALA A 125 15.11 -4.77 -9.23
CA ALA A 125 16.50 -4.96 -9.61
C ALA A 125 17.26 -5.79 -8.58
N LEU A 126 17.05 -5.55 -7.27
CA LEU A 126 17.65 -6.36 -6.21
C LEU A 126 17.29 -7.84 -6.38
N LEU A 127 16.01 -8.16 -6.49
CA LEU A 127 15.54 -9.54 -6.69
C LEU A 127 16.10 -10.16 -7.98
N ALA A 128 16.22 -9.38 -9.05
CA ALA A 128 16.81 -9.86 -10.29
C ALA A 128 18.31 -10.21 -10.15
N PHE A 129 19.07 -9.44 -9.36
CA PHE A 129 20.47 -9.75 -9.06
C PHE A 129 20.61 -10.96 -8.13
N GLU A 130 19.76 -11.07 -7.10
CA GLU A 130 19.73 -12.24 -6.23
C GLU A 130 19.38 -13.52 -7.00
N ASP A 131 18.43 -13.43 -7.94
CA ASP A 131 18.08 -14.54 -8.82
C ASP A 131 19.22 -14.92 -9.76
N GLU A 132 19.94 -13.94 -10.33
CA GLU A 132 21.08 -14.22 -11.20
C GLU A 132 22.26 -14.85 -10.45
N GLU A 133 22.49 -14.45 -9.19
CA GLU A 133 23.53 -15.05 -8.36
C GLU A 133 23.18 -16.48 -7.90
N SER A 134 21.89 -16.74 -7.61
CA SER A 134 21.44 -18.01 -7.02
C SER A 134 21.04 -19.08 -8.03
N LYS A 135 20.56 -18.70 -9.22
CA LYS A 135 20.06 -19.63 -10.24
C LYS A 135 21.11 -19.90 -11.31
N SER A 136 21.36 -21.17 -11.60
CA SER A 136 22.38 -21.56 -12.59
C SER A 136 21.95 -21.42 -14.05
N ASP A 137 20.65 -21.21 -14.30
CA ASP A 137 20.04 -21.06 -15.62
C ASP A 137 19.72 -19.61 -16.00
N LEU A 138 20.01 -18.66 -15.10
CA LEU A 138 19.85 -17.23 -15.33
C LEU A 138 21.22 -16.55 -15.29
N SER A 139 21.53 -15.76 -16.32
CA SER A 139 22.73 -14.94 -16.37
C SER A 139 22.43 -13.62 -17.10
N MET A 140 23.39 -12.70 -17.08
CA MET A 140 23.30 -11.45 -17.86
C MET A 140 23.21 -11.67 -19.38
N ASP A 141 23.56 -12.86 -19.88
CA ASP A 141 23.45 -13.24 -21.29
C ASP A 141 22.11 -13.92 -21.62
N THR A 142 21.28 -14.21 -20.62
CA THR A 142 19.99 -14.87 -20.82
C THR A 142 19.05 -13.99 -21.65
N VAL A 143 18.63 -14.51 -22.81
CA VAL A 143 17.68 -13.83 -23.69
C VAL A 143 16.28 -13.94 -23.11
N ILE A 144 15.72 -12.81 -22.70
CA ILE A 144 14.34 -12.70 -22.22
C ILE A 144 13.41 -12.43 -23.40
N GLN A 145 12.35 -13.23 -23.53
CA GLN A 145 11.29 -12.96 -24.49
C GLN A 145 10.49 -11.74 -24.04
N VAL A 146 10.37 -10.75 -24.93
CA VAL A 146 9.62 -9.49 -24.75
C VAL A 146 8.36 -9.46 -25.58
#